data_AF-A0A946ZRQ8-F1
#
_entry.id   AF-A0A946ZRQ8-F1
#
_cell.length_a   1.000
_cell.length_b   1.000
_cell.length_c   1.000
_cell.angle_alpha   90.00
_cell.angle_beta   90.00
_cell.angle_gamma   90.00
#
_symmetry.space_group_name_H-M   'P 1'
#
loop_
_entity.id
_entity.type
_entity.pdbx_description
1 polymer ?
#
loop_
_entity_poly.entity_id
_entity_poly.type
_entity_poly.pdbx_seq_one_letter_code
_entity_poly.pdbx_strand_id
1 'polypeptide(L)' 'MFGCNRNGGDLFKNPQEGETGISFSNSLTETDDLNILDYLYFYNGGGVAIGDVNGDDLPDIFFSGNQVKNKLYLN' A
#
# COMPACT_ATOMS: atom_id res chain seq x y z
N MET A 1 20.38 -1.82 36.13
CA MET A 1 21.34 -1.60 35.02
C MET A 1 21.13 -2.72 34.01
N PHE A 2 20.26 -2.52 33.01
CA PHE A 2 20.08 -3.45 31.89
C PHE A 2 19.90 -2.59 30.63
N GLY A 3 21.00 -2.36 29.92
CA GLY A 3 21.00 -1.65 28.64
C GLY A 3 20.63 -2.61 27.51
N CYS A 4 19.91 -2.09 26.50
CA CYS A 4 19.53 -2.83 25.30
C CYS A 4 20.75 -3.44 24.59
N ASN A 5 20.76 -4.77 24.41
CA ASN A 5 21.57 -5.41 23.37
C ASN A 5 20.90 -5.14 22.02
N ARG A 6 21.44 -4.19 21.25
CA ARG A 6 21.02 -3.99 19.86
C ARG A 6 21.64 -5.10 19.01
N ASN A 7 20.90 -6.20 18.83
CA ASN A 7 21.18 -7.14 17.76
C ASN A 7 20.96 -6.42 16.43
N GLY A 8 22.05 -6.11 15.72
CA GLY A 8 22.05 -5.29 14.50
C GLY A 8 21.57 -6.06 13.27
N GLY A 9 20.26 -6.34 13.20
CA GLY A 9 19.59 -6.86 12.01
C GLY A 9 18.51 -5.89 11.52
N ASP A 10 18.01 -6.12 10.30
CA ASP A 10 16.95 -5.30 9.72
C ASP A 10 15.64 -5.45 10.51
N LEU A 11 15.04 -4.31 10.87
CA LEU A 11 13.76 -4.26 11.59
C LEU A 11 12.54 -4.43 10.67
N PHE A 12 12.75 -4.24 9.36
CA PHE A 12 11.71 -4.33 8.35
C PHE A 12 12.22 -5.15 7.17
N LYS A 13 11.32 -5.95 6.59
CA LYS A 13 11.57 -6.69 5.35
C LYS A 13 10.54 -6.27 4.32
N ASN A 14 10.97 -6.17 3.08
CA ASN A 14 10.09 -5.95 1.94
C ASN A 14 9.91 -7.29 1.21
N PRO A 15 8.86 -8.07 1.53
CA PRO A 15 8.65 -9.37 0.91
C PRO A 15 8.33 -9.22 -0.58
N GLN A 16 8.62 -10.27 -1.35
CA GLN A 16 8.31 -10.27 -2.78
C GLN A 16 6.81 -10.47 -3.01
N GLU A 17 6.30 -10.03 -4.16
CA GLU A 17 4.88 -10.24 -4.54
C GLU A 17 4.51 -11.73 -4.50
N GLY A 18 5.41 -12.62 -4.93
CA GLY A 18 5.19 -14.06 -4.90
C GLY A 18 5.10 -14.68 -3.50
N GLU A 19 5.60 -14.00 -2.47
CA GLU A 19 5.51 -14.44 -1.07
C GLU A 19 4.21 -13.98 -0.40
N THR A 20 3.65 -12.85 -0.87
CA THR A 20 2.48 -12.20 -0.25
C THR A 20 1.20 -12.32 -1.07
N GLY A 21 1.31 -12.60 -2.37
CA GLY A 21 0.20 -12.50 -3.32
C GLY A 21 -0.22 -11.06 -3.65
N ILE A 22 0.48 -10.04 -3.13
CA ILE A 22 0.13 -8.62 -3.28
C ILE A 22 1.00 -7.97 -4.36
N SER A 23 0.36 -7.38 -5.38
CA SER A 23 1.02 -6.76 -6.54
C SER A 23 0.39 -5.41 -6.95
N PHE A 24 0.03 -4.58 -5.98
CA PHE A 24 -0.64 -3.30 -6.23
C PHE A 24 0.36 -2.14 -6.36
N SER A 25 0.14 -1.26 -7.34
CA SER A 25 0.86 0.00 -7.49
C SER A 25 -0.08 1.11 -7.94
N ASN A 26 -0.11 2.23 -7.20
CA ASN A 26 -0.83 3.44 -7.60
C ASN A 26 0.07 4.29 -8.51
N SER A 27 0.27 3.82 -9.75
CA SER A 27 1.09 4.55 -10.73
C SER A 27 0.32 5.75 -11.29
N LEU A 28 0.89 6.94 -11.13
CA LEU A 28 0.34 8.19 -11.65
C LEU A 28 1.13 8.64 -12.88
N THR A 29 0.44 9.14 -13.89
CA THR A 29 1.04 9.75 -15.08
C THR A 29 0.73 11.23 -15.09
N GLU A 30 1.79 12.04 -14.99
CA GLU A 30 1.68 13.50 -15.12
C GLU A 30 1.46 13.90 -16.57
N THR A 31 0.67 14.96 -16.76
CA THR A 31 0.44 15.61 -18.05
C THR A 31 0.47 17.12 -17.87
N ASP A 32 0.60 17.88 -18.96
CA ASP A 32 0.58 19.35 -18.91
C ASP A 32 -0.72 19.88 -18.27
N ASP A 33 -1.85 19.20 -18.46
CA ASP A 33 -3.15 19.58 -17.88
C ASP A 33 -3.39 19.02 -16.46
N LEU A 34 -2.63 18.00 -16.05
CA LEU A 34 -2.81 17.31 -14.78
C LEU A 34 -1.47 16.89 -14.18
N ASN A 35 -0.96 17.75 -13.30
CA ASN A 35 0.32 17.58 -12.59
C ASN A 35 0.24 18.29 -11.22
N ILE A 36 1.31 18.19 -10.43
CA ILE A 36 1.35 18.76 -9.08
C ILE A 36 1.35 20.30 -9.03
N LEU A 37 1.82 20.98 -10.08
CA LEU A 37 1.86 22.44 -10.15
C LEU A 37 0.46 23.02 -10.34
N ASP A 38 -0.36 22.34 -11.15
CA ASP A 38 -1.74 22.77 -11.45
C ASP A 38 -2.78 22.15 -10.51
N TYR A 39 -2.48 20.96 -9.95
CA TYR A 39 -3.34 20.27 -8.99
C TYR A 39 -2.53 19.79 -7.79
N LEU A 40 -2.55 20.57 -6.70
CA LEU A 40 -1.80 20.30 -5.47
C LEU A 40 -2.12 18.93 -4.82
N TYR A 41 -3.26 18.34 -5.18
CA TYR A 41 -3.69 17.03 -4.67
C TYR A 41 -3.40 15.88 -5.65
N PHE A 42 -2.54 16.09 -6.66
CA PHE A 42 -2.24 15.06 -7.66
C PHE A 42 -1.72 13.75 -7.04
N TYR A 43 -0.80 13.88 -6.07
CA TYR A 43 -0.28 12.76 -5.30
C TYR A 43 -1.13 12.40 -4.08
N ASN A 44 -2.14 13.22 -3.77
CA ASN A 44 -3.04 12.98 -2.64
C ASN A 44 -4.18 12.09 -3.11
N GLY A 45 -4.25 10.91 -2.51
CA GLY A 45 -5.24 9.91 -2.83
C GLY A 45 -4.59 8.54 -2.94
N GLY A 46 -5.41 7.51 -2.86
CA GLY A 46 -4.97 6.16 -2.61
C GLY A 46 -4.88 5.91 -1.11
N GLY A 47 -5.13 4.68 -0.73
CA GLY A 47 -5.27 4.29 0.65
C GLY A 47 -5.37 2.80 0.76
N VAL A 48 -5.12 2.31 1.97
CA VAL A 48 -5.26 0.90 2.31
C VAL A 48 -6.28 0.80 3.43
N ALA A 49 -7.20 -0.15 3.28
CA ALA A 49 -8.11 -0.57 4.34
C ALA A 49 -7.90 -2.07 4.57
N ILE A 50 -8.08 -2.48 5.82
CA ILE A 50 -8.03 -3.88 6.24
C ILE A 50 -9.34 -4.17 6.96
N GLY A 51 -9.98 -5.28 6.60
CA GLY A 51 -11.22 -5.74 7.21
C GLY A 51 -11.67 -7.06 6.60
N ASP A 52 -12.63 -7.71 7.24
CA ASP A 52 -13.25 -8.92 6.73
C ASP A 52 -14.39 -8.54 5.76
N VAL A 53 -14.18 -8.72 4.46
CA VAL A 53 -15.13 -8.33 3.40
C VAL A 53 -15.97 -9.52 2.95
N ASN A 54 -15.42 -10.74 3.01
CA ASN A 54 -16.08 -11.95 2.54
C ASN A 54 -16.79 -12.74 3.67
N GLY A 55 -16.60 -12.37 4.94
CA GLY A 55 -17.22 -12.95 6.12
C GLY A 55 -16.57 -14.25 6.60
N ASP A 56 -15.27 -14.44 6.37
CA ASP A 56 -14.53 -15.65 6.78
C ASP A 56 -13.70 -15.48 8.07
N ASP A 57 -13.89 -14.36 8.78
CA ASP A 57 -13.13 -13.97 9.98
C ASP A 57 -11.62 -13.74 9.72
N LEU A 58 -11.16 -13.68 8.47
CA LEU A 58 -9.79 -13.33 8.09
C LEU A 58 -9.70 -11.89 7.58
N PRO A 59 -8.55 -11.22 7.76
CA PRO A 59 -8.36 -9.86 7.27
C PRO A 59 -8.08 -9.85 5.76
N ASP A 60 -8.95 -9.17 5.02
CA ASP A 60 -8.76 -8.81 3.62
C ASP A 60 -8.09 -7.45 3.49
N ILE A 61 -7.46 -7.19 2.33
CA ILE A 61 -6.79 -5.94 2.04
C ILE A 61 -7.43 -5.26 0.83
N PHE A 62 -7.85 -4.01 1.00
CA PHE A 62 -8.37 -3.19 -0.09
C PHE A 62 -7.46 -1.99 -0.34
N PHE A 63 -6.98 -1.86 -1.58
CA PHE A 63 -6.25 -0.69 -2.05
C PHE A 63 -7.12 0.19 -2.93
N SER A 64 -7.14 1.49 -2.66
CA SER A 64 -7.67 2.49 -3.59
C SER A 64 -6.56 3.06 -4.48
N GLY A 65 -6.86 3.22 -5.77
CA GLY A 65 -5.98 3.84 -6.76
C GLY A 65 -6.54 5.18 -7.23
N ASN A 66 -5.67 6.12 -7.58
CA ASN A 66 -6.09 7.43 -8.10
C ASN A 66 -6.36 7.37 -9.60
N GLN A 67 -5.42 6.78 -10.36
CA GLN A 67 -5.49 6.64 -11.82
C GLN A 67 -5.49 5.17 -12.26
N VAL A 68 -5.47 4.24 -11.31
CA VAL A 68 -5.56 2.80 -11.53
C VAL A 68 -6.81 2.25 -10.85
N LYS A 69 -7.22 1.03 -11.21
CA LYS A 69 -8.35 0.37 -10.56
C LYS A 69 -8.01 0.05 -9.10
N ASN A 70 -9.01 0.20 -8.23
CA ASN A 70 -8.96 -0.34 -6.88
C ASN A 70 -8.81 -1.87 -6.92
N LYS A 71 -8.21 -2.45 -5.88
CA LYS A 71 -7.96 -3.90 -5.81
C LYS A 71 -8.25 -4.43 -4.42
N LEU A 72 -9.08 -5.48 -4.36
CA LEU A 72 -9.35 -6.28 -3.17
C LEU A 72 -8.50 -7.56 -3.26
N TYR A 73 -7.81 -7.88 -2.17
CA TYR A 73 -7.11 -9.13 -1.96
C TYR A 73 -7.78 -9.86 -0.80
N LEU A 74 -8.20 -11.10 -1.06
CA LEU A 74 -8.77 -12.00 -0.04
C LEU A 74 -7.66 -12.89 0.51
N ASN A 75 -7.73 -13.22 1.80
CA ASN A 75 -6.79 -14.15 2.46
C ASN A 75 -7.07 -15.61 2.08
#